data_AF-A0A5B7C9R0-F1
#
_entry.id   AF-A0A5B7C9R0-F1
#
_cell.length_a   1.000
_cell.length_b   1.000
_cell.length_c   1.000
_cell.angle_alpha   90.00
_cell.angle_beta   90.00
_cell.angle_gamma   90.00
#
_symmetry.space_group_name_H-M   'P 1'
#
loop_
_entity.id
_entity.type
_entity.pdbx_description
1 polymer ?
#
loop_
_entity_poly.entity_id
_entity_poly.type
_entity_poly.pdbx_seq_one_letter_code
_entity_poly.pdbx_strand_id
1 'polypeptide(L)'
;EDAIIWHEFCQIQYSYRMFFSMMVYNGKYPDSNDQEKIVSEDPVHFNEVLMSLMRDLSNEAVFGHSKLMFATGKMKISGTQTIHGLAQCTRDISRDDCSRCLNNVLGDIDACCKSRQ
;
A
#
# COMPACT_ATOMS: atom_id res chain seq x y z
N GLU A 1 26.67 -4.35 -1.12
CA GLU A 1 25.56 -5.24 -0.70
C GLU A 1 24.39 -4.40 -0.21
N ASP A 2 23.18 -4.79 -0.55
CA ASP A 2 21.95 -4.06 -0.22
C ASP A 2 21.03 -5.01 0.54
N ALA A 3 20.37 -4.51 1.60
CA ALA A 3 19.46 -5.29 2.43
C ALA A 3 18.28 -4.44 2.89
N ILE A 4 17.07 -5.00 2.82
CA ILE A 4 15.85 -4.37 3.34
C ILE A 4 15.08 -5.40 4.16
N ILE A 5 14.74 -5.05 5.39
CA ILE A 5 13.92 -5.84 6.30
C ILE A 5 12.62 -5.09 6.56
N TRP A 6 11.49 -5.79 6.43
CA TRP A 6 10.16 -5.28 6.72
C TRP A 6 9.57 -6.06 7.90
N HIS A 7 9.22 -5.34 8.95
CA HIS A 7 8.38 -5.80 10.06
C HIS A 7 7.03 -5.09 9.98
N GLU A 8 6.05 -5.60 10.72
CA GLU A 8 4.68 -5.07 10.73
C GLU A 8 4.62 -3.54 10.97
N PHE A 9 5.52 -3.02 11.81
CA PHE A 9 5.55 -1.60 12.18
C PHE A 9 6.80 -0.85 11.73
N CYS A 10 7.79 -1.52 11.14
CA CYS A 10 9.10 -0.94 10.90
C CYS A 10 9.74 -1.46 9.62
N GLN A 11 10.48 -0.59 8.94
CA GLN A 11 11.35 -0.96 7.83
C GLN A 11 12.79 -0.55 8.19
N ILE A 12 13.75 -1.42 7.90
CA ILE A 12 15.18 -1.13 8.02
C ILE A 12 15.83 -1.38 6.66
N GLN A 13 16.58 -0.41 6.15
CA GLN A 13 17.30 -0.51 4.88
C GLN A 13 18.78 -0.17 5.08
N TYR A 14 19.64 -1.03 4.52
CA TYR A 14 21.09 -0.86 4.46
C TYR A 14 21.55 -0.96 3.00
N SER A 15 22.43 -0.07 2.56
CA SER A 15 23.08 -0.15 1.26
C SER A 15 24.39 0.62 1.28
N TYR A 16 25.37 0.16 0.51
CA TYR A 16 26.62 0.90 0.27
C TYR A 16 26.46 2.02 -0.76
N ARG A 17 25.35 2.04 -1.50
CA ARG A 17 25.00 3.12 -2.43
C ARG A 17 24.09 4.09 -1.70
N MET A 18 24.20 5.38 -2.03
CA MET A 18 23.25 6.36 -1.53
C MET A 18 21.86 5.98 -2.06
N PHE A 19 20.86 5.85 -1.18
CA PHE A 19 19.47 5.52 -1.53
C PHE A 19 18.46 6.57 -1.05
N PHE A 20 18.91 7.52 -0.24
CA PHE A 20 18.07 8.61 0.25
C PHE A 20 17.51 9.45 -0.90
N SER A 21 16.25 9.82 -0.78
CA SER A 21 15.53 10.64 -1.78
C SER A 21 15.42 10.00 -3.17
N MET A 22 15.68 8.69 -3.28
CA MET A 22 15.43 7.96 -4.51
C MET A 22 14.13 7.16 -4.41
N MET A 23 13.25 7.36 -5.38
CA MET A 23 12.10 6.49 -5.58
C MET A 23 12.58 5.10 -6.01
N VAL A 24 12.43 4.12 -5.13
CA VAL A 24 12.64 2.70 -5.45
C VAL A 24 11.33 1.97 -5.26
N TYR A 25 10.78 1.44 -6.35
CA TYR A 25 9.59 0.61 -6.33
C TYR A 25 9.95 -0.77 -6.87
N ASN A 26 10.06 -1.75 -5.97
CA ASN A 26 10.49 -3.10 -6.31
C ASN A 26 9.34 -4.12 -6.25
N GLY A 27 8.08 -3.67 -6.12
CA GLY A 27 6.88 -4.51 -6.14
C GLY A 27 6.99 -5.73 -5.22
N LYS A 28 6.74 -5.56 -3.92
CA LYS A 28 6.74 -6.70 -2.99
C LYS A 28 5.31 -7.22 -2.84
N TYR A 29 5.01 -8.29 -3.56
CA TYR A 29 3.81 -9.09 -3.31
C TYR A 29 3.96 -9.79 -1.95
N PRO A 30 2.90 -9.94 -1.13
CA PRO A 30 2.87 -11.09 -0.25
C PRO A 30 3.03 -12.33 -1.14
N ASP A 31 3.93 -13.25 -0.76
CA ASP A 31 4.11 -14.50 -1.50
C ASP A 31 2.72 -15.07 -1.80
N SER A 32 2.44 -15.28 -3.09
CA SER A 32 1.17 -15.84 -3.52
C SER A 32 1.06 -17.24 -2.93
N ASN A 33 0.45 -17.35 -1.75
CA ASN A 33 -0.11 -18.62 -1.36
C ASN A 33 -1.22 -18.88 -2.39
N ASP A 34 -0.97 -19.80 -3.32
CA ASP A 34 -1.96 -20.31 -4.28
C ASP A 34 -3.19 -20.94 -3.59
N GLN A 35 -3.19 -20.98 -2.25
CA GLN A 35 -4.29 -21.38 -1.39
C GLN A 35 -5.16 -20.23 -0.87
N GLU A 36 -4.84 -18.96 -1.16
CA GLU A 36 -5.74 -17.84 -0.84
C GLU A 36 -6.98 -17.92 -1.73
N LYS A 37 -8.02 -18.55 -1.16
CA LYS A 37 -9.36 -18.63 -1.73
C LYS A 37 -9.85 -17.24 -2.11
N ILE A 38 -10.67 -17.17 -3.17
CA ILE A 38 -11.57 -16.04 -3.37
C ILE A 38 -12.48 -15.97 -2.13
N VAL A 39 -12.24 -15.02 -1.23
CA VAL A 39 -12.93 -14.94 0.08
C VAL A 39 -14.18 -14.06 0.00
N SER A 40 -14.22 -13.09 -0.93
CA SER A 40 -15.37 -12.18 -1.01
C SER A 40 -16.59 -12.82 -1.70
N GLU A 41 -17.75 -12.71 -1.05
CA GLU A 41 -19.06 -13.05 -1.63
C GLU A 41 -19.43 -12.12 -2.80
N ASP A 42 -18.92 -10.88 -2.81
CA ASP A 42 -19.04 -9.91 -3.90
C ASP A 42 -17.65 -9.30 -4.21
N PRO A 43 -16.87 -9.93 -5.10
CA PRO A 43 -15.53 -9.46 -5.46
C PRO A 43 -15.52 -8.08 -6.12
N VAL A 44 -16.58 -7.71 -6.85
CA VAL A 44 -16.65 -6.43 -7.56
C VAL A 44 -16.81 -5.30 -6.55
N HIS A 45 -17.83 -5.40 -5.68
CA HIS A 45 -18.06 -4.41 -4.63
C HIS A 45 -16.89 -4.33 -3.65
N PHE A 46 -16.31 -5.47 -3.28
CA PHE A 46 -15.10 -5.49 -2.46
C PHE A 46 -13.96 -4.69 -3.08
N ASN A 47 -13.65 -4.94 -4.36
CA ASN A 47 -12.56 -4.24 -5.04
C ASN A 47 -12.84 -2.74 -5.18
N GLU A 48 -14.09 -2.34 -5.43
CA GLU A 48 -14.48 -0.92 -5.48
C GLU A 48 -14.20 -0.21 -4.15
N VAL A 49 -14.61 -0.81 -3.03
CA VAL A 49 -14.37 -0.26 -1.69
C VAL A 49 -12.87 -0.28 -1.36
N LEU A 50 -12.16 -1.36 -1.67
CA LEU A 50 -10.71 -1.47 -1.47
C LEU A 50 -9.95 -0.37 -2.22
N MET A 51 -10.22 -0.22 -3.52
CA MET A 51 -9.54 0.76 -4.37
C MET A 51 -9.87 2.20 -3.95
N SER A 52 -11.14 2.46 -3.56
CA SER A 52 -11.50 3.76 -3.00
C SER A 52 -10.73 4.05 -1.71
N LEU A 53 -10.61 3.08 -0.79
CA LEU A 53 -9.88 3.26 0.47
C LEU A 53 -8.41 3.54 0.22
N MET A 54 -7.76 2.71 -0.59
CA MET A 54 -6.34 2.83 -0.84
C MET A 54 -6.00 4.11 -1.60
N ARG A 55 -6.89 4.58 -2.49
CA ARG A 55 -6.72 5.88 -3.18
C ARG A 55 -6.83 7.06 -2.20
N ASP A 56 -7.81 7.05 -1.31
CA ASP A 56 -7.99 8.11 -0.32
C ASP A 56 -6.81 8.16 0.66
N LEU A 57 -6.36 7.00 1.15
CA LEU A 57 -5.18 6.91 2.00
C LEU A 57 -3.89 7.32 1.28
N SER A 58 -3.75 6.98 0.00
CA SER A 58 -2.59 7.40 -0.78
C SER A 58 -2.54 8.93 -0.93
N ASN A 59 -3.69 9.55 -1.21
CA ASN A 59 -3.78 11.00 -1.29
C ASN A 59 -3.47 11.67 0.05
N GLU A 60 -3.99 11.15 1.16
CA GLU A 60 -3.70 11.70 2.49
C GLU A 60 -2.23 11.51 2.87
N ALA A 61 -1.62 10.37 2.57
CA ALA A 61 -0.21 10.12 2.84
C ALA A 61 0.71 11.09 2.07
N VAL A 62 0.34 11.47 0.84
CA VAL A 62 1.13 12.37 -0.02
C VAL A 62 0.88 13.85 0.31
N PHE A 63 -0.40 14.24 0.34
CA PHE A 63 -0.82 15.65 0.34
C PHE A 63 -1.36 16.13 1.67
N GLY A 64 -1.56 15.22 2.63
CA GLY A 64 -2.03 15.53 3.97
C GLY A 64 -1.12 16.49 4.73
N HIS A 65 -1.63 16.99 5.85
CA HIS A 65 -0.91 17.93 6.70
C HIS A 65 0.25 17.28 7.46
N SER A 66 0.24 15.96 7.60
CA SER A 66 1.25 15.20 8.31
C SER A 66 2.58 15.18 7.55
N LYS A 67 3.68 15.49 8.25
CA LYS A 67 5.06 15.31 7.74
C LYS A 67 5.55 13.87 7.84
N LEU A 68 4.72 12.96 8.34
CA LEU A 68 5.07 11.55 8.52
C LEU A 68 4.81 10.73 7.25
N MET A 69 4.11 11.29 6.27
CA MET A 69 3.85 10.69 4.95
C MET A 69 3.19 9.31 5.02
N PHE A 70 2.25 9.13 5.95
CA PHE A 70 1.42 7.94 6.05
C PHE A 70 -0.02 8.31 6.39
N ALA A 71 -0.94 7.41 6.07
CA ALA A 71 -2.34 7.49 6.43
C ALA A 71 -2.91 6.09 6.71
N THR A 72 -3.83 6.02 7.67
CA THR A 72 -4.59 4.81 7.99
C THR A 72 -6.08 5.11 7.92
N GLY A 73 -6.88 4.12 7.55
CA GLY A 73 -8.32 4.29 7.51
C GLY A 73 -9.05 2.97 7.40
N LYS A 74 -10.37 3.08 7.30
CA LYS A 74 -11.25 1.93 7.15
C LYS A 74 -12.52 2.30 6.40
N MET A 75 -13.07 1.34 5.68
CA MET A 75 -14.38 1.47 5.04
C MET A 75 -15.22 0.20 5.23
N LYS A 76 -16.52 0.39 5.42
CA LYS A 76 -17.47 -0.73 5.54
C LYS A 76 -17.79 -1.24 4.14
N ILE A 77 -17.68 -2.56 3.96
CA ILE A 77 -18.21 -3.24 2.77
C ILE A 77 -19.69 -3.54 2.99
N SER A 78 -20.02 -4.06 4.17
CA SER A 78 -21.36 -4.48 4.58
C SER A 78 -21.57 -4.22 6.07
N GLY A 79 -22.73 -4.63 6.63
CA GLY A 79 -23.06 -4.42 8.04
C GLY A 79 -22.07 -5.06 9.02
N THR A 80 -21.40 -6.14 8.61
CA THR A 80 -20.46 -6.91 9.45
C THR A 80 -19.02 -6.86 8.96
N GLN A 81 -18.76 -6.48 7.70
CA GLN A 81 -17.42 -6.47 7.12
C GLN A 81 -16.87 -5.07 6.93
N THR A 82 -15.62 -4.85 7.35
CA THR A 82 -14.88 -3.59 7.24
C THR A 82 -13.47 -3.86 6.72
N ILE A 83 -13.04 -3.13 5.70
CA ILE A 83 -11.67 -3.11 5.21
C ILE A 83 -10.89 -2.08 6.02
N HIS A 84 -9.69 -2.45 6.42
CA HIS A 84 -8.71 -1.56 7.04
C HIS A 84 -7.53 -1.38 6.08
N GLY A 85 -6.96 -0.17 6.03
CA GLY A 85 -5.87 0.15 5.12
C GLY A 85 -4.82 1.05 5.77
N LEU A 86 -3.61 0.96 5.24
CA LEU A 86 -2.45 1.78 5.55
C LEU A 86 -1.75 2.12 4.22
N ALA A 87 -1.46 3.40 4.00
CA ALA A 87 -0.56 3.86 2.95
C ALA A 87 0.59 4.61 3.61
N GLN A 88 1.84 4.34 3.19
CA GLN A 88 3.02 4.95 3.76
C GLN A 88 4.10 5.14 2.69
N CYS A 89 4.73 6.31 2.72
CA CYS A 89 5.97 6.59 2.02
C CYS A 89 7.12 6.75 3.02
N THR A 90 8.34 6.51 2.58
CA THR A 90 9.52 6.92 3.36
C THR A 90 9.61 8.44 3.36
N ARG A 91 10.10 9.02 4.45
CA ARG A 91 10.05 10.48 4.65
C ARG A 91 11.15 11.25 3.92
N ASP A 92 12.05 10.53 3.26
CA ASP A 92 13.20 11.06 2.56
C ASP A 92 12.94 11.33 1.07
N ILE A 93 11.80 10.89 0.52
CA ILE A 93 11.41 11.13 -0.88
C ILE A 93 10.46 12.34 -1.03
N SER A 94 10.37 12.87 -2.26
CA SER A 94 9.47 13.97 -2.58
C SER A 94 7.99 13.53 -2.57
N ARG A 95 7.06 14.49 -2.48
CA ARG A 95 5.62 14.20 -2.61
C ARG A 95 5.28 13.62 -3.98
N ASP A 96 5.92 14.09 -5.04
CA ASP A 96 5.68 13.61 -6.41
C ASP A 96 6.17 12.17 -6.60
N ASP A 97 7.34 11.84 -6.03
CA ASP A 97 7.87 10.48 -6.04
C ASP A 97 7.03 9.54 -5.17
N CYS A 98 6.56 10.01 -4.01
CA CYS A 98 5.63 9.28 -3.16
C CYS A 98 4.31 8.99 -3.90
N SER A 99 3.74 10.00 -4.58
CA SER A 99 2.54 9.84 -5.40
C SER A 99 2.73 8.81 -6.50
N ARG A 100 3.84 8.88 -7.26
CA ARG A 100 4.17 7.88 -8.28
C ARG A 100 4.32 6.47 -7.69
N CYS A 101 4.97 6.35 -6.53
CA CYS A 101 5.14 5.07 -5.84
C CYS A 101 3.80 4.45 -5.45
N LEU A 102 2.93 5.21 -4.79
CA LEU A 102 1.62 4.73 -4.36
C LEU A 102 0.69 4.44 -5.54
N ASN A 103 0.80 5.18 -6.65
CA ASN A 103 0.06 4.86 -7.88
C ASN A 103 0.47 3.51 -8.48
N ASN A 104 1.77 3.16 -8.43
CA ASN A 104 2.21 1.83 -8.85
C ASN A 104 1.64 0.74 -7.92
N VAL A 105 1.64 0.99 -6.60
CA VAL A 105 1.02 0.07 -5.63
C VAL A 105 -0.46 -0.15 -5.93
N LEU A 106 -1.21 0.91 -6.25
CA LEU A 106 -2.62 0.81 -6.62
C LEU A 106 -2.82 -0.05 -7.88
N GLY A 107 -1.94 0.08 -8.88
CA GLY A 107 -1.95 -0.78 -10.06
C GLY A 107 -1.71 -2.25 -9.72
N ASP A 108 -0.78 -2.53 -8.81
CA ASP A 108 -0.48 -3.90 -8.37
C ASP A 108 -1.62 -4.50 -7.55
N ILE A 109 -2.26 -3.71 -6.65
CA ILE A 109 -3.46 -4.13 -5.91
C ILE A 109 -4.59 -4.51 -6.87
N ASP A 110 -4.84 -3.67 -7.88
CA ASP A 110 -5.85 -3.93 -8.90
C ASP A 110 -5.50 -5.17 -9.76
N ALA A 111 -4.22 -5.50 -9.95
CA ALA A 111 -3.82 -6.69 -10.68
C ALA A 111 -3.91 -7.98 -9.86
N CYS A 112 -3.56 -7.95 -8.57
CA CYS A 112 -3.43 -9.17 -7.74
C CYS A 112 -4.67 -9.52 -6.92
N CYS A 113 -5.40 -8.52 -6.45
CA CYS A 113 -6.09 -8.63 -5.16
C CYS A 113 -7.58 -8.31 -5.22
N LYS A 114 -8.14 -8.16 -6.43
CA LYS A 114 -9.56 -7.86 -6.69
C LYS A 114 -10.55 -8.78 -5.98
N SER A 115 -10.16 -10.03 -5.74
CA SER A 115 -11.03 -11.08 -5.20
C SER A 115 -10.54 -11.68 -3.88
N ARG A 116 -9.48 -11.11 -3.31
CA ARG A 116 -8.83 -11.61 -2.08
C ARG A 116 -9.19 -10.69 -0.92
N GLN A 117 -9.76 -11.25 0.14
CA GLN A 117 -10.17 -10.54 1.36
C GLN A 117 -9.47 -11.16 2.57
#